data_AF-A0A8T4D780-F1
#
_entry.id   AF-A0A8T4D780-F1
#
_cell.length_a   1.000
_cell.length_b   1.000
_cell.length_c   1.000
_cell.angle_alpha   90.00
_cell.angle_beta   90.00
_cell.angle_gamma   90.00
#
_symmetry.space_group_name_H-M   'P 1'
#
loop_
_entity.id
_entity.type
_entity.pdbx_description
1 polymer ?
#
loop_
_entity_poly.entity_id
_entity_poly.type
_entity_poly.pdbx_seq_one_letter_code
_entity_poly.pdbx_strand_id
1 'polypeptide(L)'
;MTTLDALPGEKNDKIFQIIDKVLKQVFGEEATLFIYKYLEQNYALRQSDFSKRIDVFAKGLEDCLSSGAFAIESKILDDISAVYGSLGTMDFERKPERYNFANQMKSALRKA
;
A
#
# COMPACT_ATOMS: atom_id res chain seq x y z
N MET A 1 -6.82 31.84 -18.07
CA MET A 1 -8.08 31.14 -17.76
C MET A 1 -7.85 29.70 -18.20
N THR A 2 -7.38 28.76 -17.38
CA THR A 2 -7.58 28.54 -15.95
C THR A 2 -6.25 28.10 -15.34
N THR A 3 -5.91 28.68 -14.21
CA THR A 3 -4.78 28.35 -13.35
C THR A 3 -4.79 26.84 -13.09
N LEU A 4 -3.76 26.10 -13.53
CA LEU A 4 -3.47 24.80 -12.94
C LEU A 4 -2.93 25.12 -11.55
N ASP A 5 -3.84 25.18 -10.59
CA ASP A 5 -3.53 25.16 -9.18
C ASP A 5 -2.56 24.00 -8.95
N ALA A 6 -1.34 24.37 -8.57
CA ALA A 6 -0.39 23.48 -7.92
C ALA A 6 -1.14 22.75 -6.80
N LEU A 7 -1.35 21.45 -6.96
CA LEU A 7 -1.93 20.61 -5.93
C LEU A 7 -0.97 20.60 -4.73
N PRO A 8 -1.41 21.00 -3.52
CA PRO A 8 -0.60 20.93 -2.32
C PRO A 8 -0.53 19.47 -1.88
N GLY A 9 0.39 18.72 -2.47
CA GLY A 9 0.66 17.31 -2.15
C GLY A 9 2.15 17.01 -2.03
N GLU A 10 3.00 18.04 -1.92
CA GLU A 10 4.47 17.98 -1.90
C GLU A 10 5.07 17.38 -0.61
N LYS A 11 4.36 16.43 0.01
CA LYS A 11 4.98 15.41 0.87
C LYS A 11 4.67 14.06 0.26
N ASN A 12 5.49 13.71 -0.73
CA ASN A 12 5.93 12.36 -1.06
C ASN A 12 5.41 11.31 -0.06
N ASP A 13 4.23 10.75 -0.33
CA ASP A 13 3.75 9.63 0.44
C ASP A 13 4.62 8.43 0.01
N LYS A 14 5.78 8.29 0.67
CA LYS A 14 6.77 7.25 0.39
C LYS A 14 6.13 5.87 0.37
N ILE A 15 5.06 5.70 1.15
CA ILE A 15 4.24 4.48 1.16
C ILE A 15 3.51 4.30 -0.17
N PHE A 16 2.87 5.34 -0.70
CA PHE A 16 2.28 5.25 -2.04
C PHE A 16 3.34 4.90 -3.09
N GLN A 17 4.52 5.53 -3.05
CA GLN A 17 5.59 5.21 -3.99
C GLN A 17 6.06 3.75 -3.89
N ILE A 18 6.14 3.20 -2.67
CA ILE A 18 6.49 1.79 -2.46
C ILE A 18 5.37 0.87 -2.96
N ILE A 19 4.11 1.16 -2.63
CA ILE A 19 2.96 0.39 -3.10
C ILE A 19 2.92 0.39 -4.63
N ASP A 20 3.06 1.56 -5.26
CA ASP A 20 3.03 1.73 -6.71
C ASP A 20 4.17 0.96 -7.38
N LYS A 21 5.38 1.05 -6.84
CA LYS A 21 6.53 0.28 -7.31
C LYS A 21 6.26 -1.22 -7.21
N VAL A 22 5.77 -1.72 -6.08
CA VAL A 22 5.53 -3.16 -5.89
C VAL A 22 4.45 -3.67 -6.84
N LEU A 23 3.33 -2.96 -6.97
CA LEU A 23 2.25 -3.35 -7.86
C LEU A 23 2.71 -3.37 -9.32
N LYS A 24 3.43 -2.34 -9.78
CA LYS A 24 3.99 -2.29 -11.14
C LYS A 24 5.03 -3.38 -11.40
N GLN A 25 5.83 -3.74 -10.40
CA GLN A 25 6.80 -4.83 -10.54
C GLN A 25 6.13 -6.20 -10.71
N VAL A 26 5.01 -6.44 -10.04
CA VAL A 26 4.33 -7.74 -10.08
C VAL A 26 3.37 -7.84 -11.26
N PHE A 27 2.60 -6.78 -11.53
CA PHE A 27 1.49 -6.80 -12.47
C PHE A 27 1.75 -5.99 -13.75
N GLY A 28 2.76 -5.12 -13.77
CA GLY A 28 2.96 -4.13 -14.83
C GLY A 28 2.03 -2.92 -14.69
N GLU A 29 2.16 -1.94 -15.59
CA GLU A 29 1.46 -0.65 -15.47
C GLU A 29 -0.05 -0.76 -15.66
N GLU A 30 -0.51 -1.47 -16.68
CA GLU A 30 -1.93 -1.53 -17.04
C GLU A 30 -2.78 -2.25 -15.97
N ALA A 31 -2.29 -3.39 -15.48
CA ALA A 31 -2.98 -4.13 -14.43
C ALA A 31 -2.94 -3.40 -13.08
N THR A 32 -1.87 -2.65 -12.80
CA THR A 32 -1.81 -1.79 -11.60
C THR A 32 -2.90 -0.71 -11.65
N LEU A 33 -3.12 -0.08 -12.81
CA LEU A 33 -4.21 0.88 -12.98
C LEU A 33 -5.59 0.24 -12.76
N PHE A 34 -5.77 -1.02 -13.17
CA PHE A 34 -7.02 -1.75 -12.91
C PHE A 34 -7.25 -1.94 -11.41
N ILE A 35 -6.22 -2.32 -10.65
CA ILE A 35 -6.29 -2.47 -9.19
C ILE A 35 -6.67 -1.13 -8.54
N TYR A 36 -6.06 -0.02 -8.95
CA TYR A 36 -6.41 1.30 -8.43
C TYR A 36 -7.87 1.68 -8.71
N LYS A 37 -8.34 1.44 -9.94
CA LYS A 37 -9.75 1.69 -10.29
C LYS A 37 -10.68 0.81 -9.47
N TYR A 38 -10.34 -0.45 -9.24
CA TYR A 38 -11.13 -1.35 -8.40
C TYR A 38 -11.24 -0.84 -6.96
N LEU A 39 -10.12 -0.43 -6.36
CA LEU A 39 -10.08 0.11 -5.00
C LEU A 39 -10.86 1.42 -4.87
N GLU A 40 -10.75 2.30 -5.86
CA GLU A 40 -11.50 3.56 -5.88
C GLU A 40 -13.00 3.32 -6.02
N GLN A 41 -13.43 2.43 -6.92
CA GLN A 41 -14.84 2.17 -7.20
C GLN A 41 -15.54 1.40 -6.06
N ASN A 42 -14.86 0.42 -5.45
CA ASN A 42 -15.49 -0.46 -4.47
C ASN A 42 -15.30 -0.01 -3.02
N TYR A 43 -14.23 0.74 -2.73
CA TYR A 43 -13.87 1.13 -1.35
C TYR A 43 -13.75 2.64 -1.16
N ALA A 44 -14.01 3.44 -2.21
CA ALA A 44 -13.79 4.88 -2.23
C ALA A 44 -12.37 5.23 -1.75
N LEU A 45 -11.40 4.40 -2.10
CA LEU A 45 -10.01 4.52 -1.65
C LEU A 45 -9.17 5.10 -2.77
N ARG A 46 -8.78 6.38 -2.62
CA ARG A 46 -7.86 7.05 -3.54
C ARG A 46 -6.41 6.74 -3.18
N GLN A 47 -5.53 6.83 -4.19
CA GLN A 47 -4.08 6.64 -4.03
C GLN A 47 -3.48 7.54 -2.93
N SER A 48 -3.97 8.77 -2.81
CA SER A 48 -3.56 9.74 -1.78
C SER A 48 -3.95 9.35 -0.35
N ASP A 49 -4.82 8.36 -0.17
CA ASP A 49 -5.35 7.94 1.13
C ASP A 49 -4.82 6.57 1.58
N PHE A 50 -3.95 5.92 0.79
CA PHE A 50 -3.43 4.59 1.11
C PHE A 50 -2.73 4.54 2.47
N SER A 51 -1.88 5.53 2.78
CA SER A 51 -1.20 5.63 4.07
C SER A 51 -2.15 5.79 5.25
N LYS A 52 -3.26 6.53 5.06
CA LYS A 52 -4.24 6.85 6.12
C LYS A 52 -5.25 5.72 6.34
N ARG A 53 -5.59 4.98 5.28
CA ARG A 53 -6.63 3.94 5.28
C ARG A 53 -6.03 2.59 4.87
N ILE A 54 -4.89 2.24 5.45
CA ILE A 54 -4.15 1.03 5.08
C ILE A 54 -4.93 -0.27 5.37
N ASP A 55 -5.82 -0.26 6.38
CA ASP A 55 -6.73 -1.39 6.64
C ASP A 55 -7.70 -1.62 5.47
N VAL A 56 -8.17 -0.53 4.86
CA VAL A 56 -9.09 -0.55 3.71
C VAL A 56 -8.34 -0.98 2.46
N PHE A 57 -7.09 -0.53 2.30
CA PHE A 57 -6.22 -0.99 1.22
C PHE A 57 -6.01 -2.50 1.28
N ALA A 58 -5.61 -3.04 2.43
CA ALA A 58 -5.40 -4.48 2.62
C ALA A 58 -6.66 -5.29 2.29
N LYS A 59 -7.81 -4.86 2.83
CA LYS A 59 -9.09 -5.51 2.57
C LYS A 59 -9.48 -5.47 1.09
N GLY A 60 -9.33 -4.33 0.44
CA GLY A 60 -9.65 -4.19 -0.99
C GLY A 60 -8.70 -4.96 -1.89
N LEU A 61 -7.43 -5.07 -1.51
CA LEU A 61 -6.43 -5.85 -2.24
C LEU A 61 -6.72 -7.34 -2.14
N GLU A 62 -7.09 -7.82 -0.95
CA GLU A 62 -7.55 -9.20 -0.72
C GLU A 62 -8.83 -9.52 -1.49
N ASP A 63 -9.81 -8.61 -1.52
CA ASP A 63 -11.03 -8.85 -2.29
C ASP A 63 -10.77 -8.81 -3.81
N CYS A 64 -9.76 -8.05 -4.26
CA CYS A 64 -9.34 -7.99 -5.66
C CYS A 64 -8.52 -9.22 -6.11
N LEU A 65 -7.60 -9.71 -5.26
CA LEU A 65 -6.60 -10.72 -5.61
C LEU A 65 -6.77 -12.06 -4.88
N SER A 66 -7.74 -12.15 -3.97
CA SER A 66 -7.94 -13.29 -3.07
C SER A 66 -6.64 -13.68 -2.37
N SER A 67 -6.22 -14.95 -2.45
CA SER A 67 -4.96 -15.44 -1.87
C SER A 67 -3.71 -14.77 -2.44
N GLY A 68 -3.80 -14.14 -3.61
CA GLY A 68 -2.68 -13.41 -4.24
C GLY A 68 -2.29 -12.14 -3.49
N ALA A 69 -3.19 -11.54 -2.70
CA ALA A 69 -2.90 -10.32 -1.96
C ALA A 69 -1.77 -10.50 -0.94
N PHE A 70 -1.67 -11.69 -0.33
CA PHE A 70 -0.65 -11.99 0.68
C PHE A 70 0.78 -11.79 0.15
N ALA A 71 1.05 -12.18 -1.10
CA ALA A 71 2.37 -12.03 -1.71
C ALA A 71 2.72 -10.55 -1.93
N ILE A 72 1.71 -9.73 -2.28
CA ILE A 72 1.86 -8.30 -2.51
C ILE A 72 2.07 -7.57 -1.18
N GLU A 73 1.23 -7.83 -0.18
CA GLU A 73 1.34 -7.28 1.17
C GLU A 73 2.71 -7.57 1.78
N SER A 74 3.17 -8.82 1.70
CA SER A 74 4.50 -9.21 2.18
C SER A 74 5.60 -8.41 1.49
N LYS A 75 5.53 -8.25 0.17
CA LYS A 75 6.52 -7.48 -0.58
C LYS A 75 6.50 -5.98 -0.26
N ILE A 76 5.32 -5.41 -0.02
CA ILE A 76 5.18 -4.01 0.41
C ILE A 76 5.85 -3.80 1.78
N LEU A 77 5.64 -4.72 2.72
CA LEU A 77 6.25 -4.67 4.05
C LEU A 77 7.77 -4.78 4.00
N ASP A 78 8.29 -5.69 3.18
CA ASP A 78 9.73 -5.84 2.96
C ASP A 78 10.34 -4.53 2.44
N ASP A 79 9.77 -3.94 1.38
CA ASP A 79 10.26 -2.68 0.81
C ASP A 79 10.15 -1.51 1.83
N ILE A 80 9.11 -1.46 2.66
CA ILE A 80 8.96 -0.44 3.73
C ILE A 80 10.00 -0.63 4.83
N SER A 81 10.22 -1.87 5.29
CA SER A 81 11.20 -2.18 6.32
C SER A 81 12.62 -1.78 5.90
N ALA A 82 12.94 -1.94 4.61
CA ALA A 82 14.22 -1.54 4.02
C ALA A 82 14.38 -0.01 3.98
N VAL A 83 13.30 0.74 3.72
CA VAL A 83 13.34 2.21 3.61
C VAL A 83 13.42 2.90 4.98
N TYR A 84 12.75 2.37 6.00
CA TYR A 84 12.66 3.00 7.33
C TYR A 84 13.70 2.48 8.34
N GLY A 85 14.62 1.61 7.93
CA GLY A 85 15.79 1.23 8.72
C GLY A 85 15.47 0.33 9.90
N SER A 86 15.68 -0.98 9.71
CA SER A 86 15.60 -2.01 10.77
C SER A 86 14.30 -2.00 11.58
N LEU A 87 13.22 -2.48 10.97
CA LEU A 87 12.35 -3.39 11.71
C LEU A 87 13.07 -4.74 11.76
N GLY A 88 14.07 -4.82 12.66
CA GLY A 88 14.96 -5.96 12.77
C GLY A 88 14.15 -7.24 12.85
N THR A 89 14.41 -8.15 11.92
CA THR A 89 14.06 -9.57 11.96
C THR A 89 12.79 -9.84 12.76
N MET A 90 11.68 -9.19 12.39
CA MET A 90 10.39 -9.67 12.86
C MET A 90 10.15 -10.90 12.00
N ASP A 91 10.39 -12.07 12.58
CA ASP A 91 9.69 -13.27 12.18
C ASP A 91 8.21 -12.89 12.19
N PHE A 92 7.71 -12.48 11.03
CA PHE A 92 6.29 -12.47 10.76
C PHE A 92 5.89 -13.91 11.03
N GLU A 93 5.32 -14.17 12.20
CA GLU A 93 4.41 -15.29 12.34
C GLU A 93 3.44 -15.09 11.19
N ARG A 94 3.62 -15.87 10.11
CA ARG A 94 2.86 -15.85 8.87
C ARG A 94 1.47 -16.39 9.21
N LYS A 95 0.75 -15.67 10.06
CA LYS A 95 -0.64 -15.92 10.33
C LYS A 95 -1.40 -15.18 9.26
N PRO A 96 -2.30 -15.86 8.53
CA PRO A 96 -3.15 -15.26 7.49
C PRO A 96 -4.23 -14.34 8.09
N GLU A 97 -4.02 -13.81 9.29
CA GLU A 97 -4.93 -12.87 9.90
C GLU A 97 -4.73 -11.50 9.24
N ARG A 98 -5.78 -11.04 8.56
CA ARG A 98 -5.92 -9.71 7.92
C ARG A 98 -5.38 -8.54 8.76
N TYR A 99 -5.34 -8.70 10.08
CA TYR A 99 -4.86 -7.70 11.03
C TYR A 99 -3.34 -7.58 11.13
N ASN A 100 -2.56 -8.50 10.53
CA ASN A 100 -1.10 -8.44 10.67
C ASN A 100 -0.47 -7.35 9.81
N PHE A 101 -0.83 -7.27 8.52
CA PHE A 101 -0.28 -6.26 7.59
C PHE A 101 -0.60 -4.83 8.05
N ALA A 102 -1.87 -4.53 8.34
CA ALA A 102 -2.29 -3.18 8.65
C ALA A 102 -1.71 -2.66 9.98
N ASN A 103 -1.59 -3.53 10.99
CA ASN A 103 -0.94 -3.18 12.26
C ASN A 103 0.55 -2.89 12.08
N GLN A 104 1.23 -3.64 11.22
CA GLN A 104 2.64 -3.42 10.95
C GLN A 104 2.89 -2.15 10.15
N MET A 105 2.05 -1.87 9.17
CA MET A 105 2.03 -0.59 8.46
C MET A 105 1.84 0.60 9.42
N LYS A 106 0.88 0.52 10.34
CA LYS A 106 0.66 1.55 11.37
C LYS A 106 1.89 1.71 12.28
N SER A 107 2.58 0.63 12.59
CA SER A 107 3.81 0.67 13.40
C SER A 107 4.98 1.34 12.67
N ALA A 108 5.13 1.09 11.36
CA ALA A 108 6.15 1.71 10.52
C ALA A 108 5.86 3.21 10.32
N LEU A 109 4.60 3.56 10.07
CA LEU A 109 4.13 4.93 9.95
C LEU A 109 4.37 5.80 11.20
N ARG A 110 4.32 5.20 12.40
CA ARG A 110 4.60 5.91 13.67
C ARG A 110 6.08 6.22 13.89
N LYS A 111 6.98 5.51 13.22
CA LYS A 111 8.44 5.65 13.35
C LYS A 111 9.07 6.49 12.23
N ALA A 112 8.26 6.87 11.23
CA ALA A 112 8.61 7.68 10.06
C ALA A 112 8.43 9.19 10.32
#